data_AF-A0A6H5HBR9-F1
#
_entry.id   AF-A0A6H5HBR9-F1
#
_cell.length_a   1.000
_cell.length_b   1.000
_cell.length_c   1.000
_cell.angle_alpha   90.00
_cell.angle_beta   90.00
_cell.angle_gamma   90.00
#
_symmetry.space_group_name_H-M   'P 1'
#
loop_
_entity.id
_entity.type
_entity.pdbx_description
1 polymer ?
#
loop_
_entity_poly.entity_id
_entity_poly.type
_entity_poly.pdbx_seq_one_letter_code
_entity_poly.pdbx_strand_id
1 'polypeptide(L)' 'MHSVANDSNAIREEIRRFESVHPSIYAIYDLIELIPDSLIAQQIRDHVVCIE' A
#
# COMPACT_ATOMS: atom_id res chain seq x y z
N MET A 1 23.00 6.06 24.70
CA MET A 1 23.61 5.61 23.44
C MET A 1 22.58 4.73 22.75
N HIS A 2 21.93 5.23 21.69
CA HIS A 2 21.10 4.38 20.84
C HIS A 2 22.00 3.32 20.22
N SER A 3 21.68 2.05 20.43
CA SER A 3 22.43 0.94 19.85
C SER A 3 22.04 0.82 18.38
N VAL A 4 23.03 0.76 17.47
CA VAL A 4 22.85 0.53 16.02
C VAL A 4 21.93 -0.68 15.71
N ALA A 5 21.89 -1.67 16.61
CA ALA A 5 20.99 -2.82 16.49
C ALA A 5 19.50 -2.44 16.66
N ASN A 6 19.20 -1.45 17.50
CA ASN A 6 17.84 -0.94 17.69
C ASN A 6 17.37 -0.14 16.48
N ASP A 7 18.25 0.66 15.89
CA ASP A 7 17.96 1.43 14.68
C ASP A 7 17.77 0.48 13.47
N SER A 8 18.56 -0.60 13.39
CA SER A 8 18.40 -1.64 12.36
C SER A 8 17.07 -2.39 12.47
N ASN A 9 16.58 -2.62 13.68
CA ASN A 9 15.28 -3.25 13.90
C ASN A 9 14.13 -2.31 13.53
N ALA A 10 14.20 -1.03 13.91
CA ALA A 10 13.20 -0.04 13.54
C ALA A 10 13.08 0.10 12.01
N ILE A 11 14.20 0.12 11.29
CA ILE A 11 14.20 0.14 9.82
C ILE A 11 13.51 -1.12 9.24
N ARG A 12 13.81 -2.30 9.78
CA ARG A 12 13.18 -3.56 9.34
C ARG A 12 11.69 -3.59 9.60
N GLU A 13 11.23 -3.05 10.73
CA GLU A 13 9.80 -2.94 11.03
C GLU A 13 9.10 -1.96 10.08
N GLU A 14 9.74 -0.83 9.78
CA GLU A 14 9.20 0.14 8.84
C GLU A 14 9.11 -0.45 7.42
N ILE A 15 10.12 -1.19 6.97
CA ILE A 15 10.08 -1.93 5.69
C ILE A 15 8.91 -2.92 5.68
N ARG A 16 8.75 -3.73 6.73
CA ARG A 16 7.63 -4.69 6.81
C ARG A 16 6.28 -3.98 6.81
N ARG A 17 6.18 -2.81 7.45
CA ARG A 17 4.96 -2.00 7.44
C ARG A 17 4.63 -1.53 6.02
N PHE A 18 5.61 -1.06 5.27
CA PHE A 18 5.45 -0.73 3.85
C PHE A 18 5.07 -1.97 3.02
N GLU A 19 5.79 -3.07 3.14
CA GLU A 19 5.50 -4.30 2.37
C GLU A 19 4.10 -4.86 2.67
N SER A 20 3.61 -4.68 3.90
CA SER A 20 2.30 -5.17 4.33
C SER A 20 1.11 -4.46 3.67
N VAL A 21 1.31 -3.29 3.02
CA VAL A 21 0.20 -2.59 2.34
C VAL A 21 -0.14 -3.21 0.98
N HIS A 22 0.81 -3.90 0.32
CA HIS A 22 0.61 -4.41 -1.04
C HIS A 22 -0.56 -5.40 -1.17
N PRO A 23 -0.78 -6.37 -0.26
CA PRO A 23 -1.95 -7.25 -0.32
C PRO A 23 -3.28 -6.48 -0.32
N SER A 24 -3.36 -5.41 0.46
CA SER A 24 -4.56 -4.56 0.52
C SER A 24 -4.72 -3.73 -0.75
N ILE A 25 -3.62 -3.21 -1.32
CA ILE A 25 -3.65 -2.47 -2.59
C ILE A 25 -4.13 -3.37 -3.74
N TYR A 26 -3.64 -4.62 -3.82
CA TYR A 26 -4.10 -5.58 -4.83
C TYR A 26 -5.59 -5.94 -4.66
N ALA A 27 -6.03 -6.18 -3.43
CA ALA A 27 -7.44 -6.43 -3.17
C ALA A 27 -8.34 -5.25 -3.59
N ILE A 28 -7.86 -4.01 -3.45
CA ILE A 28 -8.58 -2.82 -3.92
C ILE A 28 -8.69 -2.82 -5.45
N TYR A 29 -7.64 -3.19 -6.19
CA TYR A 29 -7.73 -3.31 -7.65
C TYR A 29 -8.77 -4.35 -8.07
N ASP A 30 -8.83 -5.51 -7.41
CA ASP A 30 -9.85 -6.53 -7.67
C ASP A 30 -11.27 -5.96 -7.45
N LEU A 31 -11.46 -5.15 -6.41
CA LEU A 31 -12.75 -4.50 -6.14
C LEU A 31 -13.10 -3.42 -7.17
N ILE A 32 -12.11 -2.66 -7.67
CA ILE A 32 -12.31 -1.65 -8.72
C ILE A 32 -12.81 -2.31 -10.00
N GLU A 33 -12.34 -3.52 -10.34
CA GLU A 33 -12.80 -4.25 -11.54
C GLU A 33 -14.29 -4.63 -11.49
N LEU A 34 -14.90 -4.64 -10.30
CA LEU A 34 -16.33 -4.91 -10.13
C LEU A 34 -17.21 -3.66 -10.32
N ILE A 35 -16.61 -2.47 -10.49
CA ILE A 35 -17.34 -1.22 -10.68
C ILE A 35 -17.73 -1.08 -12.16
N PRO A 36 -19.03 -1.04 -12.50
CA PRO A 36 -19.46 -0.96 -13.89
C PRO A 36 -19.25 0.43 -14.52
N ASP A 37 -19.25 1.48 -13.71
CA ASP A 37 -18.96 2.84 -14.16
C ASP A 37 -17.45 3.03 -14.33
N SER A 38 -17.02 3.09 -15.60
CA SER A 38 -15.59 3.21 -15.95
C SER A 38 -14.97 4.53 -15.53
N LEU A 39 -15.75 5.62 -15.42
CA LEU A 39 -15.23 6.91 -14.98
C LEU A 39 -14.92 6.86 -13.48
N ILE A 40 -15.85 6.30 -12.69
CA ILE A 40 -15.67 6.14 -11.24
C ILE A 40 -14.53 5.15 -10.96
N ALA A 41 -14.49 4.02 -11.68
CA ALA A 41 -13.41 3.03 -11.56
C ALA A 41 -12.04 3.65 -11.83
N GLN A 42 -11.92 4.47 -12.88
CA GLN A 42 -10.67 5.17 -13.21
C GLN A 42 -10.30 6.21 -12.15
N GLN A 43 -11.25 7.00 -11.67
CA GLN A 43 -10.97 7.97 -10.60
C GLN A 43 -10.45 7.28 -9.34
N ILE A 44 -11.04 6.17 -8.91
CA ILE A 44 -10.57 5.42 -7.75
C ILE A 44 -9.19 4.83 -8.02
N ARG A 45 -8.95 4.29 -9.22
CA ARG A 45 -7.63 3.79 -9.65
C ARG A 45 -6.55 4.86 -9.50
N ASP A 46 -6.82 6.08 -9.96
CA ASP A 46 -5.86 7.19 -9.88
C ASP A 46 -5.54 7.55 -8.43
N HIS A 47 -6.50 7.45 -7.50
CA HIS A 47 -6.26 7.68 -6.08
C HIS A 47 -5.43 6.56 -5.45
N VAL A 48 -5.62 5.30 -5.86
CA VAL A 48 -4.86 4.14 -5.34
C VAL A 48 -3.40 4.21 -5.76
N VAL A 49 -3.12 4.66 -6.99
CA VAL A 49 -1.74 4.87 -7.48
C VAL A 49 -0.96 5.89 -6.65
N CYS A 50 -1.63 6.86 -6.01
CA CYS A 50 -0.97 7.80 -5.11
C CYS A 50 -0.60 7.22 -3.73
N ILE A 51 -1.11 6.03 -3.39
CA ILE A 51 -0.88 5.34 -2.10
C ILE A 51 0.19 4.25 -2.24
N GLU A 52 0.30 3.66 -3.44
CA GLU A 52 1.41 2.77 -3.83
C GLU A 52 2.76 3.52 -3.88
#